data_AF-A0A2M7LXF4-F1
#
_entry.id   AF-A0A2M7LXF4-F1
#
_cell.length_a   1.000
_cell.length_b   1.000
_cell.length_c   1.000
_cell.angle_alpha   90.00
_cell.angle_beta   90.00
_cell.angle_gamma   90.00
#
_symmetry.space_group_name_H-M   'P 1'
#
loop_
_entity.id
_entity.type
_entity.pdbx_description
1 polymer ?
#
loop_
_entity_poly.entity_id
_entity_poly.type
_entity_poly.pdbx_seq_one_letter_code
_entity_poly.pdbx_strand_id
1 'polypeptide(L)'
;DPKVETGVVRAWYDPPQTKDKRLFTPGETGTVVDESVDLRDILATVVDLARRGFIRIEEKKKGDFYLIKLKKFVTDNSLPRNQKAPSVNPEMNGELPRSDHQNAPSASSGLRGLQEYEKKLLQGIFESEIEVRLKDQELYETVEDVKKTLYQSLITNGSFPDDPQRKRTFYNVIAGMALFTGNLFLVLMALIFGRVMFKKTRLGREQANVAKSLYNFISSQTRQLEFQANKQMFFEKLLPFAVAFGVEKVWAKRFSNLKLTPPDWYRGYGNNTFTTAYFISSLNSSLNSFSSVSQPPTPTTSTSGFSSGFSGGSSGGGGGGGGGGSW
;
A
#
# COMPACT_ATOMS: atom_id res chain seq x y z
N ASP A 1 -29.45 14.72 24.06
CA ASP A 1 -28.38 15.14 23.14
C ASP A 1 -27.29 14.07 23.11
N PRO A 2 -27.16 13.24 22.06
CA PRO A 2 -26.12 12.23 22.04
C PRO A 2 -24.79 12.91 21.74
N LYS A 3 -23.89 12.90 22.72
CA LYS A 3 -22.50 13.36 22.57
C LYS A 3 -21.90 12.70 21.34
N VAL A 4 -21.58 13.50 20.33
CA VAL A 4 -20.69 13.12 19.23
C VAL A 4 -19.40 12.65 19.90
N GLU A 5 -19.08 11.35 19.79
CA GLU A 5 -17.77 10.82 20.20
C GLU A 5 -16.73 11.68 19.50
N THR A 6 -16.03 12.50 20.27
CA THR A 6 -14.95 13.35 19.78
C THR A 6 -13.92 12.43 19.14
N GLY A 7 -13.84 12.49 17.81
CA GLY A 7 -12.86 11.73 17.04
C GLY A 7 -11.50 11.93 17.65
N VAL A 8 -10.77 10.82 17.85
CA VAL A 8 -9.42 10.83 18.42
C VAL A 8 -8.60 11.89 17.69
N VAL A 9 -8.08 12.88 18.41
CA VAL A 9 -7.19 13.90 17.84
C VAL A 9 -5.95 13.18 17.35
N ARG A 10 -5.82 13.02 16.03
CA ARG A 10 -4.67 12.38 15.38
C ARG A 10 -3.90 13.40 14.58
N ALA A 11 -2.58 13.20 14.52
CA ALA A 11 -1.78 13.93 13.56
C ALA A 11 -2.30 13.64 12.15
N TRP A 12 -2.44 14.68 11.32
CA TRP A 12 -3.04 14.61 10.00
C TRP A 12 -2.27 13.71 9.00
N TYR A 13 -1.11 13.19 9.42
CA TYR A 13 -0.19 12.38 8.64
C TYR A 13 -0.02 10.95 9.16
N ASP A 14 -0.75 10.51 10.20
CA ASP A 14 -0.68 9.12 10.68
C ASP A 14 -1.82 8.27 10.10
N PRO A 15 -1.56 6.98 9.79
CA PRO A 15 -2.58 6.08 9.27
C PRO A 15 -3.65 5.73 10.32
N PRO A 16 -4.80 5.17 9.89
CA PRO A 16 -5.80 4.64 10.81
C PRO A 16 -5.21 3.53 11.70
N GLN A 17 -5.93 3.18 12.77
CA GLN A 17 -5.53 2.09 13.67
C GLN A 17 -6.57 0.97 13.67
N THR A 18 -6.12 -0.25 13.94
CA THR A 18 -6.97 -1.40 14.23
C THR A 18 -7.65 -1.23 15.60
N LYS A 19 -8.59 -2.13 15.91
CA LYS A 19 -9.20 -2.22 17.24
C LYS A 19 -8.15 -2.35 18.35
N ASP A 20 -7.07 -3.06 18.07
CA ASP A 20 -5.95 -3.28 19.00
C ASP A 20 -4.92 -2.13 19.00
N LYS A 21 -5.29 -0.95 18.46
CA LYS A 21 -4.44 0.24 18.37
C LYS A 21 -3.17 0.10 17.51
N ARG A 22 -3.04 -0.99 16.75
CA ARG A 22 -1.97 -1.13 15.74
C ARG A 22 -2.22 -0.19 14.58
N LEU A 23 -1.20 0.52 14.11
CA LEU A 23 -1.30 1.32 12.89
C LEU A 23 -1.56 0.42 11.67
N PHE A 24 -2.44 0.88 10.77
CA PHE A 24 -2.66 0.20 9.51
C PHE A 24 -1.38 0.23 8.68
N THR A 25 -1.11 -0.88 8.02
CA THR A 25 -0.08 -0.91 6.98
C THR A 25 -0.56 -0.12 5.75
N PRO A 26 0.34 0.20 4.82
CA PRO A 26 -0.03 0.88 3.58
C PRO A 26 -1.09 0.13 2.76
N GLY A 27 -0.97 -1.21 2.65
CA GLY A 27 -1.94 -2.03 1.94
C GLY A 27 -3.33 -2.02 2.61
N GLU A 28 -3.37 -2.11 3.95
CA GLU A 28 -4.63 -1.97 4.71
C GLU A 28 -5.24 -0.57 4.55
N THR A 29 -4.39 0.46 4.49
CA THR A 29 -4.81 1.86 4.38
C THR A 29 -5.36 2.22 2.99
N GLY A 30 -4.78 1.69 1.92
CA GLY A 30 -5.34 1.86 0.57
C GLY A 30 -6.67 1.13 0.45
N THR A 31 -6.69 -0.15 0.82
CA THR A 31 -7.88 -1.01 0.77
C THR A 31 -9.07 -0.44 1.57
N VAL A 32 -8.83 0.15 2.75
CA VAL A 32 -9.95 0.70 3.55
C VAL A 32 -10.57 1.95 2.92
N VAL A 33 -9.88 2.63 2.00
CA VAL A 33 -10.41 3.81 1.31
C VAL A 33 -11.35 3.40 0.18
N ASP A 34 -10.91 2.53 -0.72
CA ASP A 34 -11.63 2.14 -1.95
C ASP A 34 -12.32 0.76 -1.89
N GLU A 35 -12.15 0.04 -0.79
CA GLU A 35 -12.75 -1.27 -0.51
C GLU A 35 -12.24 -2.37 -1.44
N SER A 36 -11.13 -2.13 -2.15
CA SER A 36 -10.48 -3.08 -3.04
C SER A 36 -9.02 -3.29 -2.67
N VAL A 37 -8.58 -4.54 -2.57
CA VAL A 37 -7.15 -4.86 -2.58
C VAL A 37 -6.67 -4.89 -4.03
N ASP A 38 -6.03 -3.82 -4.45
CA ASP A 38 -5.41 -3.70 -5.76
C ASP A 38 -3.93 -4.14 -5.73
N LEU A 39 -3.35 -4.37 -6.91
CA LEU A 39 -1.91 -4.68 -7.04
C LEU A 39 -1.04 -3.58 -6.44
N ARG A 40 -1.55 -2.34 -6.45
CA ARG A 40 -0.90 -1.18 -5.87
C ARG A 40 -0.79 -1.27 -4.35
N ASP A 41 -1.80 -1.79 -3.65
CA ASP A 41 -1.77 -2.01 -2.19
C ASP A 41 -0.73 -3.06 -1.81
N ILE A 42 -0.61 -4.10 -2.65
CA ILE A 42 0.38 -5.16 -2.47
C ILE A 42 1.78 -4.61 -2.74
N LEU A 43 1.99 -3.82 -3.81
CA LEU A 43 3.27 -3.18 -4.03
C LEU A 43 3.62 -2.21 -2.90
N ALA A 44 2.66 -1.42 -2.41
CA ALA A 44 2.86 -0.56 -1.26
C ALA A 44 3.33 -1.36 -0.03
N THR A 45 2.82 -2.58 0.14
CA THR A 45 3.28 -3.52 1.17
C THR A 45 4.71 -3.98 0.91
N VAL A 46 5.11 -4.29 -0.34
CA VAL A 46 6.51 -4.59 -0.70
C VAL A 46 7.44 -3.42 -0.37
N VAL A 47 7.05 -2.19 -0.73
CA VAL A 47 7.83 -0.98 -0.45
C VAL A 47 7.94 -0.74 1.07
N ASP A 48 6.87 -0.98 1.83
CA ASP A 48 6.92 -0.86 3.29
C ASP A 48 7.75 -1.97 3.95
N LEU A 49 7.72 -3.20 3.42
CA LEU A 49 8.63 -4.26 3.84
C LEU A 49 10.09 -3.88 3.56
N ALA A 50 10.36 -3.24 2.42
CA ALA A 50 11.69 -2.75 2.11
C ALA A 50 12.13 -1.63 3.07
N ARG A 51 11.26 -0.65 3.31
CA ARG A 51 11.48 0.42 4.29
C ARG A 51 11.72 -0.08 5.70
N ARG A 52 11.00 -1.13 6.13
CA ARG A 52 11.19 -1.78 7.43
C ARG A 52 12.42 -2.70 7.48
N GLY A 53 13.15 -2.85 6.37
CA GLY A 53 14.42 -3.58 6.30
C GLY A 53 14.30 -5.08 6.05
N PHE A 54 13.14 -5.59 5.63
CA PHE A 54 12.95 -7.01 5.28
C PHE A 54 13.50 -7.35 3.90
N ILE A 55 13.39 -6.39 2.97
CA ILE A 55 13.75 -6.53 1.56
C ILE A 55 14.62 -5.34 1.14
N ARG A 56 15.48 -5.56 0.17
CA ARG A 56 16.13 -4.51 -0.61
C ARG A 56 15.73 -4.66 -2.08
N ILE A 57 15.43 -3.55 -2.72
CA ILE A 57 15.05 -3.47 -4.13
C ILE A 57 16.26 -2.94 -4.91
N GLU A 58 16.78 -3.73 -5.83
CA GLU A 58 17.88 -3.32 -6.69
C GLU A 58 17.46 -3.31 -8.16
N GLU A 59 17.65 -2.19 -8.84
CA GLU A 59 17.53 -2.07 -10.29
C GLU A 59 18.92 -2.28 -10.90
N LYS A 60 19.18 -3.46 -11.49
CA LYS A 60 20.51 -3.80 -12.07
C LYS A 60 20.68 -3.32 -13.50
N LYS A 61 19.57 -3.12 -14.21
CA LYS A 61 19.46 -2.51 -15.54
C LYS A 61 18.14 -1.75 -15.58
N LYS A 62 17.99 -0.80 -16.50
CA LYS A 62 16.74 -0.05 -16.64
C LYS A 62 15.53 -0.98 -16.73
N GLY A 63 14.64 -0.90 -15.75
CA GLY A 63 13.43 -1.72 -15.64
C GLY A 63 13.67 -3.20 -15.30
N ASP A 64 14.87 -3.58 -14.83
CA ASP A 64 15.21 -4.93 -14.41
C ASP A 64 15.46 -4.98 -12.90
N PHE A 65 14.46 -5.46 -12.16
CA PHE A 65 14.39 -5.37 -10.71
C PHE A 65 14.67 -6.70 -10.03
N TYR A 66 15.48 -6.64 -8.98
CA TYR A 66 15.82 -7.73 -8.11
C TYR A 66 15.33 -7.40 -6.69
N LEU A 67 14.69 -8.37 -6.06
CA LEU A 67 14.31 -8.32 -4.66
C LEU A 67 15.31 -9.16 -3.87
N ILE A 68 15.89 -8.59 -2.82
CA ILE A 68 16.91 -9.25 -2.00
C ILE A 68 16.40 -9.31 -0.56
N LYS A 69 16.25 -10.51 -0.02
CA LYS A 69 15.87 -10.77 1.36
C LYS A 69 17.03 -10.42 2.29
N LEU A 70 16.79 -9.58 3.29
CA LEU A 70 17.83 -9.12 4.20
C LEU A 70 17.98 -10.05 5.42
N LYS A 71 19.23 -10.40 5.77
CA LYS A 71 19.61 -11.42 6.78
C LYS A 71 19.26 -11.10 8.23
N LYS A 72 18.85 -9.87 8.59
CA LYS A 72 18.40 -9.52 9.96
C LYS A 72 17.16 -10.33 10.43
N PHE A 73 16.66 -11.24 9.61
CA PHE A 73 15.50 -12.10 9.85
C PHE A 73 15.75 -13.59 9.57
N VAL A 74 16.98 -13.99 9.20
CA VAL A 74 17.34 -15.41 8.99
C VAL A 74 17.86 -16.07 10.27
N THR A 75 18.20 -15.28 11.30
CA THR A 75 18.79 -15.81 12.55
C THR A 75 18.28 -15.03 13.75
N ASP A 76 17.07 -15.33 14.22
CA ASP A 76 16.68 -15.05 15.62
C ASP A 76 15.66 -16.07 16.14
N ASN A 77 15.99 -17.36 15.98
CA ASN A 77 15.41 -18.46 16.76
C ASN A 77 16.36 -18.92 17.89
N SER A 78 17.40 -18.14 18.20
CA SER A 78 18.35 -18.42 19.26
C SER A 78 18.55 -17.18 20.10
N LEU A 79 17.75 -17.07 21.16
CA LEU A 79 17.95 -16.11 22.25
C LEU A 79 19.42 -16.11 22.71
N PRO A 80 20.13 -14.97 22.71
CA PRO A 80 21.27 -14.80 23.58
C PRO A 80 20.77 -14.17 24.87
N ARG A 81 20.66 -15.04 25.87
CA ARG A 81 20.56 -14.74 27.30
C ARG A 81 21.56 -13.64 27.69
N ASN A 82 21.02 -12.55 28.27
CA ASN A 82 21.62 -11.72 29.31
C ASN A 82 23.03 -11.16 29.03
N GLN A 83 23.12 -9.91 28.58
CA GLN A 83 24.27 -9.06 28.90
C GLN A 83 23.79 -7.74 29.52
N LYS A 84 24.20 -7.60 30.77
CA LYS A 84 23.99 -6.51 31.72
C LYS A 84 24.49 -5.18 31.13
N ALA A 85 23.65 -4.15 31.13
CA ALA A 85 24.07 -2.78 30.79
C ALA A 85 25.02 -2.25 31.88
N PRO A 86 26.14 -1.57 31.53
CA PRO A 86 26.98 -0.91 32.52
C PRO A 86 26.28 0.33 33.08
N SER A 87 26.32 0.43 34.40
CA SER A 87 25.80 1.52 35.24
C SER A 87 26.57 2.82 35.03
N VAL A 88 25.86 3.92 34.78
CA VAL A 88 26.38 5.29 34.99
C VAL A 88 25.34 6.07 35.80
N ASN A 89 25.80 6.61 36.92
CA ASN A 89 25.01 7.29 37.95
C ASN A 89 24.62 8.74 37.53
N PRO A 90 23.63 9.33 38.23
CA PRO A 90 22.91 10.55 37.83
C PRO A 90 23.50 11.81 38.46
N GLU A 91 23.34 12.98 37.82
CA GLU A 91 22.83 14.22 38.47
C GLU A 91 22.73 15.45 37.55
N MET A 92 21.66 16.21 37.81
CA MET A 92 21.40 17.65 37.63
C MET A 92 21.03 18.27 36.27
N ASN A 93 19.70 18.24 36.03
CA ASN A 93 18.76 19.37 36.01
C ASN A 93 18.95 20.56 35.04
N GLY A 94 17.99 20.66 34.12
CA GLY A 94 17.63 21.86 33.37
C GLY A 94 16.34 21.59 32.59
N GLU A 95 15.19 21.90 33.20
CA GLU A 95 13.85 21.66 32.65
C GLU A 95 13.55 22.54 31.42
N LEU A 96 13.19 21.87 30.33
CA LEU A 96 12.38 22.39 29.23
C LEU A 96 11.30 21.33 28.94
N PRO A 97 10.04 21.70 28.66
CA PRO A 97 8.96 20.73 28.52
C PRO A 97 9.21 19.88 27.28
N ARG A 98 9.61 18.63 27.51
CA ARG A 98 9.81 17.64 26.44
C ARG A 98 8.44 17.25 25.90
N SER A 99 8.16 17.68 24.68
CA SER A 99 7.10 17.13 23.84
C SER A 99 7.24 15.62 23.76
N ASP A 100 6.17 14.89 24.07
CA ASP A 100 6.05 13.42 24.01
C ASP A 100 6.15 12.88 22.57
N HIS A 101 7.33 13.01 21.97
CA HIS A 101 7.70 12.37 20.72
C HIS A 101 8.75 11.29 20.98
N GLN A 102 8.43 10.36 21.87
CA GLN A 102 9.13 9.07 21.99
C GLN A 102 8.12 7.94 22.06
N ASN A 103 7.49 7.68 20.91
CA ASN A 103 7.02 6.35 20.53
C ASN A 103 7.30 6.18 19.04
N ALA A 104 8.57 6.34 18.67
CA ALA A 104 9.08 5.63 17.50
C ALA A 104 9.20 4.16 17.94
N PRO A 105 8.48 3.21 17.32
CA PRO A 105 8.61 1.81 17.71
C PRO A 105 10.05 1.37 17.46
N SER A 106 10.75 1.07 18.56
CA SER A 106 12.09 0.55 18.61
C SER A 106 12.22 -0.68 17.71
N ALA A 107 13.29 -0.68 16.91
CA ALA A 107 13.68 -1.74 15.99
C ALA A 107 14.11 -3.03 16.72
N SER A 108 13.17 -3.74 17.34
CA SER A 108 13.43 -5.01 18.02
C SER A 108 12.22 -5.95 17.99
N SER A 109 11.97 -6.60 16.84
CA SER A 109 11.37 -7.94 16.80
C SER A 109 11.31 -8.47 15.36
N GLY A 110 12.15 -9.44 15.04
CA GLY A 110 12.34 -9.99 13.70
C GLY A 110 11.05 -10.39 12.96
N LEU A 111 10.11 -11.05 13.64
CA LEU A 111 8.89 -11.58 13.00
C LEU A 111 7.60 -11.24 13.75
N ARG A 112 7.69 -10.58 14.92
CA ARG A 112 6.51 -10.28 15.76
C ARG A 112 5.69 -9.09 15.27
N GLY A 113 6.16 -8.35 14.25
CA GLY A 113 5.47 -7.20 13.67
C GLY A 113 4.79 -7.46 12.32
N LEU A 114 5.03 -8.61 11.68
CA LEU A 114 4.49 -8.90 10.35
C LEU A 114 3.07 -9.43 10.42
N GLN A 115 2.22 -8.89 9.56
CA GLN A 115 0.89 -9.44 9.35
C GLN A 115 0.96 -10.72 8.51
N GLU A 116 -0.07 -11.58 8.61
CA GLU A 116 -0.10 -12.87 7.91
C GLU A 116 0.03 -12.74 6.40
N TYR A 117 -0.63 -11.76 5.79
CA TYR A 117 -0.51 -11.50 4.35
C TYR A 117 0.90 -11.03 3.95
N GLU A 118 1.64 -10.34 4.85
CA GLU A 118 3.02 -9.92 4.60
C GLU A 118 3.98 -11.12 4.62
N LYS A 119 3.74 -12.07 5.54
CA LYS A 119 4.49 -13.33 5.61
C LYS A 119 4.27 -14.16 4.34
N LYS A 120 3.00 -14.31 3.91
CA LYS A 120 2.65 -14.99 2.65
C LYS A 120 3.30 -14.32 1.44
N LEU A 121 3.29 -12.99 1.38
CA LEU A 121 3.92 -12.25 0.29
C LEU A 121 5.43 -12.51 0.24
N LEU A 122 6.12 -12.45 1.38
CA LEU A 122 7.54 -12.77 1.45
C LEU A 122 7.83 -14.23 1.08
N GLN A 123 7.01 -15.16 1.57
CA GLN A 123 7.18 -16.58 1.28
C GLN A 123 6.98 -16.87 -0.21
N GLY A 124 5.95 -16.30 -0.83
CA GLY A 124 5.67 -16.52 -2.25
C GLY A 124 6.60 -15.75 -3.20
N ILE A 125 7.23 -14.65 -2.77
CA ILE A 125 8.25 -13.95 -3.57
C ILE A 125 9.59 -14.67 -3.54
N PHE A 126 10.01 -15.12 -2.36
CA PHE A 126 11.37 -15.62 -2.16
C PHE A 126 11.46 -17.13 -2.18
N GLU A 127 10.40 -17.86 -1.83
CA GLU A 127 10.44 -19.30 -1.58
C GLU A 127 11.66 -19.69 -0.71
N SER A 128 12.69 -20.26 -1.33
CA SER A 128 13.97 -20.60 -0.68
C SER A 128 15.15 -19.71 -1.11
N GLU A 129 14.96 -18.81 -2.07
CA GLU A 129 15.97 -17.92 -2.60
C GLU A 129 16.16 -16.66 -1.73
N ILE A 130 17.38 -16.12 -1.77
CA ILE A 130 17.74 -14.88 -1.08
C ILE A 130 17.58 -13.69 -2.02
N GLU A 131 17.79 -13.90 -3.32
CA GLU A 131 17.74 -12.87 -4.34
C GLU A 131 16.91 -13.41 -5.51
N VAL A 132 15.88 -12.65 -5.88
CA VAL A 132 14.92 -13.04 -6.90
C VAL A 132 14.81 -11.94 -7.93
N ARG A 133 14.87 -12.30 -9.21
CA ARG A 133 14.58 -11.37 -10.30
C ARG A 133 13.09 -11.29 -10.54
N LEU A 134 12.52 -10.10 -10.42
CA LEU A 134 11.07 -9.91 -10.44
C LEU A 134 10.40 -10.39 -11.74
N LYS A 135 11.08 -10.26 -12.88
CA LYS A 135 10.52 -10.63 -14.20
C LYS A 135 10.40 -12.13 -14.44
N ASP A 136 11.19 -12.93 -13.72
CA ASP A 136 11.24 -14.38 -13.94
C ASP A 136 10.28 -15.12 -13.00
N GLN A 137 9.48 -14.38 -12.21
CA GLN A 137 8.57 -14.93 -11.23
C GLN A 137 7.15 -15.05 -11.76
N GLU A 138 6.40 -15.99 -11.21
CA GLU A 138 4.96 -16.14 -11.43
C GLU A 138 4.23 -15.92 -10.10
N LEU A 139 3.82 -14.68 -9.84
CA LEU A 139 3.29 -14.25 -8.54
C LEU A 139 1.76 -14.23 -8.49
N TYR A 140 1.07 -14.71 -9.53
CA TYR A 140 -0.41 -14.67 -9.60
C TYR A 140 -1.07 -15.31 -8.37
N GLU A 141 -0.73 -16.57 -8.07
CA GLU A 141 -1.29 -17.30 -6.93
C GLU A 141 -0.93 -16.63 -5.60
N THR A 142 0.34 -16.26 -5.43
CA THR A 142 0.82 -15.51 -4.26
C THR A 142 0.02 -14.24 -4.04
N VAL A 143 -0.21 -13.46 -5.11
CA VAL A 143 -0.98 -12.22 -5.06
C VAL A 143 -2.45 -12.49 -4.72
N GLU A 144 -3.05 -13.53 -5.28
CA GLU A 144 -4.44 -13.91 -4.96
C GLU A 144 -4.58 -14.30 -3.48
N ASP A 145 -3.61 -15.05 -2.96
CA ASP A 145 -3.55 -15.45 -1.55
C ASP A 145 -3.34 -14.27 -0.60
N VAL A 146 -2.48 -13.33 -0.98
CA VAL A 146 -2.23 -12.09 -0.25
C VAL A 146 -3.49 -11.21 -0.25
N LYS A 147 -4.22 -11.11 -1.37
CA LYS A 147 -5.51 -10.40 -1.42
C LYS A 147 -6.49 -10.99 -0.42
N LYS A 148 -6.71 -12.31 -0.46
CA LYS A 148 -7.63 -13.02 0.44
C LYS A 148 -7.28 -12.78 1.91
N THR A 149 -6.02 -12.94 2.27
CA THR A 149 -5.56 -12.78 3.66
C THR A 149 -5.55 -11.32 4.14
N LEU A 150 -5.31 -10.35 3.25
CA LEU A 150 -5.42 -8.93 3.58
C LEU A 150 -6.88 -8.55 3.88
N TYR A 151 -7.86 -9.03 3.11
CA TYR A 151 -9.27 -8.83 3.44
C TYR A 151 -9.64 -9.48 4.77
N GLN A 152 -9.18 -10.71 5.02
CA GLN A 152 -9.41 -11.38 6.30
C GLN A 152 -8.86 -10.57 7.47
N SER A 153 -7.68 -9.96 7.34
CA SER A 153 -7.14 -9.02 8.35
C SER A 153 -8.10 -7.85 8.59
N LEU A 154 -8.59 -7.21 7.53
CA LEU A 154 -9.47 -6.04 7.64
C LEU A 154 -10.85 -6.38 8.22
N ILE A 155 -11.38 -7.57 7.93
CA ILE A 155 -12.62 -8.09 8.51
C ILE A 155 -12.43 -8.43 9.99
N THR A 156 -11.33 -9.11 10.34
CA THR A 156 -11.01 -9.48 11.73
C THR A 156 -10.84 -8.23 12.60
N ASN A 157 -10.17 -7.21 12.06
CA ASN A 157 -10.03 -5.90 12.68
C ASN A 157 -11.34 -5.07 12.66
N GLY A 158 -12.43 -5.59 12.09
CA GLY A 158 -13.76 -5.02 12.08
C GLY A 158 -13.94 -3.81 11.19
N SER A 159 -13.08 -3.62 10.19
CA SER A 159 -13.20 -2.55 9.19
C SER A 159 -14.35 -2.84 8.21
N PHE A 160 -14.54 -4.13 7.89
CA PHE A 160 -15.61 -4.61 7.02
C PHE A 160 -16.48 -5.66 7.71
N PRO A 161 -17.80 -5.68 7.46
CA PRO A 161 -18.69 -6.70 8.02
C PRO A 161 -18.56 -8.07 7.33
N ASP A 162 -18.18 -8.08 6.05
CA ASP A 162 -18.05 -9.26 5.19
C ASP A 162 -17.01 -8.98 4.10
N ASP A 163 -16.57 -10.02 3.40
CA ASP A 163 -15.70 -9.93 2.23
C ASP A 163 -16.36 -9.13 1.08
N PRO A 164 -15.83 -7.94 0.73
CA PRO A 164 -16.35 -7.14 -0.38
C PRO A 164 -16.22 -7.84 -1.74
N GLN A 165 -15.16 -8.63 -1.97
CA GLN A 165 -14.94 -9.29 -3.27
C GLN A 165 -16.01 -10.33 -3.54
N ARG A 166 -16.33 -11.17 -2.56
CA ARG A 166 -17.36 -12.21 -2.71
C ARG A 166 -18.72 -11.62 -3.10
N LYS A 167 -19.09 -10.48 -2.50
CA LYS A 167 -20.32 -9.76 -2.83
C LYS A 167 -20.28 -9.09 -4.21
N ARG A 168 -19.14 -8.51 -4.64
CA ARG A 168 -18.97 -8.00 -6.03
C ARG A 168 -19.14 -9.12 -7.05
N THR A 169 -18.48 -10.26 -6.84
CA THR A 169 -18.58 -11.43 -7.72
C THR A 169 -20.01 -11.95 -7.81
N PHE A 170 -20.72 -12.03 -6.69
CA PHE A 170 -22.13 -12.44 -6.68
C PHE A 170 -23.01 -11.55 -7.58
N TYR A 171 -22.90 -10.22 -7.46
CA TYR A 171 -23.65 -9.30 -8.32
C TYR A 171 -23.20 -9.32 -9.78
N ASN A 172 -21.92 -9.53 -10.05
CA ASN A 172 -21.43 -9.69 -11.43
C ASN A 172 -21.96 -10.97 -12.09
N VAL A 173 -22.04 -12.08 -11.35
CA VAL A 173 -22.66 -13.32 -11.83
C VAL A 173 -24.15 -13.12 -12.12
N ILE A 174 -24.86 -12.43 -11.23
CA ILE A 174 -26.27 -12.06 -11.46
C ILE A 174 -26.40 -11.20 -12.72
N ALA A 175 -25.55 -10.18 -12.87
CA ALA A 175 -25.56 -9.32 -14.05
C ALA A 175 -25.27 -10.11 -15.34
N GLY A 176 -24.31 -11.04 -15.31
CA GLY A 176 -24.00 -11.92 -16.46
C GLY A 176 -25.17 -12.84 -16.83
N MET A 177 -25.82 -13.44 -15.84
CA MET A 177 -26.99 -14.30 -16.05
C MET A 177 -28.22 -13.50 -16.51
N ALA A 178 -28.35 -12.26 -16.04
CA ALA A 178 -29.38 -11.32 -16.49
C ALA A 178 -29.17 -10.90 -17.95
N LEU A 179 -27.92 -10.66 -18.37
CA LEU A 179 -27.58 -10.40 -19.77
C LEU A 179 -27.95 -11.60 -20.65
N PHE A 180 -27.61 -12.81 -20.22
CA PHE A 180 -27.93 -14.04 -20.96
C PHE A 180 -29.45 -14.23 -21.16
N THR A 181 -30.25 -13.85 -20.16
CA THR A 181 -31.72 -13.93 -20.22
C THR A 181 -32.38 -12.69 -20.84
N GLY A 182 -31.60 -11.69 -21.28
CA GLY A 182 -32.12 -10.46 -21.89
C GLY A 182 -32.76 -9.47 -20.90
N ASN A 183 -32.62 -9.69 -19.59
CA ASN A 183 -33.26 -8.88 -18.56
C ASN A 183 -32.41 -7.65 -18.19
N LEU A 184 -32.51 -6.60 -19.02
CA LEU A 184 -31.74 -5.35 -18.85
C LEU A 184 -32.01 -4.63 -17.51
N PHE A 185 -33.22 -4.74 -16.96
CA PHE A 185 -33.55 -4.15 -15.66
C PHE A 185 -32.74 -4.81 -14.54
N LEU A 186 -32.63 -6.14 -14.57
CA LEU A 186 -31.88 -6.89 -13.57
C LEU A 186 -30.37 -6.69 -13.72
N VAL A 187 -29.87 -6.49 -14.94
CA VAL A 187 -28.49 -6.04 -15.20
C VAL A 187 -28.23 -4.69 -14.52
N LEU A 188 -29.09 -3.70 -14.77
CA LEU A 188 -28.94 -2.36 -14.20
C LEU A 188 -28.96 -2.42 -12.66
N MET A 189 -29.92 -3.14 -12.08
CA MET A 189 -30.00 -3.31 -10.63
C MET A 189 -28.75 -4.00 -10.08
N ALA A 190 -28.31 -5.10 -10.69
CA ALA A 190 -27.12 -5.82 -10.24
C ALA A 190 -25.85 -4.94 -10.29
N LEU A 191 -25.69 -4.11 -11.32
CA LEU A 191 -24.57 -3.17 -11.43
C LEU A 191 -24.63 -2.07 -10.35
N ILE A 192 -25.81 -1.54 -10.05
CA ILE A 192 -25.99 -0.51 -9.01
C ILE A 192 -25.73 -1.11 -7.62
N PHE A 193 -26.39 -2.22 -7.27
CA PHE A 193 -26.22 -2.86 -5.97
C PHE A 193 -24.81 -3.44 -5.80
N GLY A 194 -24.23 -3.98 -6.88
CA GLY A 194 -22.85 -4.45 -6.91
C GLY A 194 -21.81 -3.33 -6.70
N ARG A 195 -22.16 -2.05 -6.88
CA ARG A 195 -21.31 -0.89 -6.57
C ARG A 195 -21.60 -0.28 -5.19
N VAL A 196 -22.84 -0.35 -4.71
CA VAL A 196 -23.33 0.44 -3.56
C VAL A 196 -23.45 -0.35 -2.26
N MET A 197 -23.60 -1.69 -2.28
CA MET A 197 -23.98 -2.47 -1.09
C MET A 197 -22.84 -2.75 -0.07
N PHE A 198 -21.64 -2.22 -0.25
CA PHE A 198 -20.54 -2.38 0.71
C PHE A 198 -20.64 -1.35 1.83
N LYS A 199 -21.42 -1.64 2.87
CA LYS A 199 -21.42 -0.78 4.06
C LYS A 199 -20.23 -1.17 4.93
N LYS A 200 -19.13 -0.41 4.84
CA LYS A 200 -18.08 -0.35 5.88
C LYS A 200 -18.75 -0.32 7.26
N THR A 201 -18.15 -0.98 8.25
CA THR A 201 -18.68 -0.91 9.63
C THR A 201 -18.57 0.54 10.15
N ARG A 202 -19.16 0.86 11.31
CA ARG A 202 -18.98 2.18 11.94
C ARG A 202 -17.49 2.51 12.12
N LEU A 203 -16.73 1.54 12.63
CA LEU A 203 -15.27 1.63 12.81
C LEU A 203 -14.54 1.74 11.46
N GLY A 204 -14.94 0.96 10.45
CA GLY A 204 -14.38 1.04 9.10
C GLY A 204 -14.58 2.38 8.43
N ARG A 205 -15.73 3.04 8.64
CA ARG A 205 -15.98 4.40 8.12
C ARG A 205 -15.07 5.43 8.78
N GLU A 206 -14.84 5.32 10.08
CA GLU A 206 -13.91 6.19 10.80
C GLU A 206 -12.47 5.99 10.30
N GLN A 207 -12.03 4.73 10.17
CA GLN A 207 -10.71 4.39 9.63
C GLN A 207 -10.54 4.89 8.19
N ALA A 208 -11.57 4.75 7.35
CA ALA A 208 -11.57 5.28 5.99
C ALA A 208 -11.48 6.81 5.96
N ASN A 209 -12.15 7.51 6.87
CA ASN A 209 -12.07 8.97 6.98
C ASN A 209 -10.66 9.43 7.39
N VAL A 210 -10.03 8.73 8.35
CA VAL A 210 -8.64 9.00 8.75
C VAL A 210 -7.69 8.71 7.58
N ALA A 211 -7.83 7.57 6.90
CA ALA A 211 -7.07 7.26 5.69
C ALA A 211 -7.27 8.32 4.59
N LYS A 212 -8.50 8.84 4.44
CA LYS A 212 -8.81 9.91 3.49
C LYS A 212 -8.15 11.24 3.88
N SER A 213 -8.05 11.57 5.16
CA SER A 213 -7.28 12.75 5.60
C SER A 213 -5.80 12.61 5.27
N LEU A 214 -5.21 11.42 5.46
CA LEU A 214 -3.84 11.13 5.08
C LEU A 214 -3.64 11.25 3.56
N TYR A 215 -4.57 10.70 2.78
CA TYR A 215 -4.58 10.86 1.32
C TYR A 215 -4.60 12.33 0.92
N ASN A 216 -5.50 13.13 1.49
CA ASN A 216 -5.61 14.56 1.20
C ASN A 216 -4.32 15.29 1.57
N PHE A 217 -3.68 14.91 2.67
CA PHE A 217 -2.37 15.44 3.06
C PHE A 217 -1.28 15.11 2.02
N ILE A 218 -1.18 13.85 1.57
CA ILE A 218 -0.18 13.39 0.59
C ILE A 218 -0.48 13.91 -0.84
N SER A 219 -1.74 14.26 -1.14
CA SER A 219 -2.16 14.78 -2.45
C SER A 219 -2.11 16.32 -2.56
N SER A 220 -2.40 17.07 -1.48
CA SER A 220 -2.33 18.55 -1.42
C SER A 220 -0.95 19.22 -1.62
N GLN A 221 -0.71 19.85 -2.77
CA GLN A 221 0.61 20.41 -3.14
C GLN A 221 1.11 21.61 -2.30
N THR A 222 0.29 22.17 -1.42
CA THR A 222 0.40 23.58 -0.98
C THR A 222 1.05 23.82 0.38
N ARG A 223 1.47 22.79 1.13
CA ARG A 223 2.11 23.02 2.44
C ARG A 223 3.62 23.12 2.31
N GLN A 224 4.18 24.32 2.48
CA GLN A 224 5.62 24.50 2.66
C GLN A 224 6.04 23.72 3.91
N LEU A 225 6.77 22.63 3.73
CA LEU A 225 7.41 21.90 4.82
C LEU A 225 8.62 22.73 5.28
N GLU A 226 8.42 23.61 6.26
CA GLU A 226 9.50 24.45 6.83
C GLU A 226 10.51 23.62 7.66
N PHE A 227 10.21 22.38 8.01
CA PHE A 227 11.06 21.56 8.88
C PHE A 227 12.04 20.70 8.08
N GLN A 228 13.29 21.15 7.89
CA GLN A 228 14.31 20.51 7.03
C GLN A 228 14.82 19.13 7.54
N ALA A 229 14.99 18.94 8.85
CA ALA A 229 15.61 17.73 9.40
C ALA A 229 14.75 16.46 9.29
N ASN A 230 13.41 16.59 9.33
CA ASN A 230 12.50 15.44 9.21
C ASN A 230 12.12 15.11 7.75
N LYS A 231 12.55 15.88 6.73
CA LYS A 231 12.03 15.72 5.36
C LYS A 231 12.35 14.35 4.75
N GLN A 232 13.55 13.83 4.97
CA GLN A 232 13.96 12.51 4.48
C GLN A 232 13.13 11.40 5.16
N MET A 233 13.16 11.35 6.49
CA MET A 233 12.40 10.34 7.26
C MET A 233 10.91 10.41 6.96
N PHE A 234 10.37 11.61 6.77
CA PHE A 234 8.98 11.83 6.45
C PHE A 234 8.64 11.38 5.03
N PHE A 235 9.49 11.70 4.05
CA PHE A 235 9.35 11.22 2.68
C PHE A 235 9.32 9.69 2.65
N GLU A 236 10.29 9.03 3.29
CA GLU A 236 10.39 7.58 3.33
C GLU A 236 9.24 6.93 4.10
N LYS A 237 8.84 7.48 5.26
CA LYS A 237 7.72 6.97 6.08
C LYS A 237 6.41 6.97 5.29
N LEU A 238 6.13 8.03 4.52
CA LEU A 238 4.87 8.19 3.81
C LEU A 238 4.88 7.68 2.38
N LEU A 239 6.04 7.35 1.82
CA LEU A 239 6.16 6.85 0.45
C LEU A 239 5.31 5.60 0.19
N PRO A 240 5.33 4.55 1.04
CA PRO A 240 4.46 3.39 0.84
C PRO A 240 2.97 3.76 0.79
N PHE A 241 2.52 4.70 1.64
CA PHE A 241 1.14 5.16 1.64
C PHE A 241 0.81 5.96 0.37
N ALA A 242 1.75 6.79 -0.11
CA ALA A 242 1.60 7.49 -1.38
C ALA A 242 1.47 6.50 -2.56
N VAL A 243 2.23 5.40 -2.53
CA VAL A 243 2.11 4.30 -3.49
C VAL A 243 0.74 3.64 -3.37
N ALA A 244 0.27 3.26 -2.17
CA ALA A 244 -1.05 2.65 -1.98
C ALA A 244 -2.17 3.54 -2.56
N PHE A 245 -2.10 4.84 -2.29
CA PHE A 245 -3.05 5.82 -2.80
C PHE A 245 -2.89 6.21 -4.27
N GLY A 246 -1.78 5.84 -4.93
CA GLY A 246 -1.52 6.20 -6.33
C GLY A 246 -1.16 7.66 -6.56
N VAL A 247 -0.61 8.33 -5.55
CA VAL A 247 -0.21 9.75 -5.61
C VAL A 247 1.30 9.92 -5.43
N GLU A 248 2.08 8.86 -5.66
CA GLU A 248 3.53 8.84 -5.48
C GLU A 248 4.25 9.89 -6.35
N LYS A 249 3.75 10.18 -7.56
CA LYS A 249 4.31 11.22 -8.43
C LYS A 249 4.09 12.63 -7.87
N VAL A 250 2.89 12.89 -7.33
CA VAL A 250 2.57 14.16 -6.67
C VAL A 250 3.41 14.32 -5.40
N TRP A 251 3.55 13.23 -4.64
CA TRP A 251 4.40 13.19 -3.46
C TRP A 251 5.87 13.49 -3.79
N ALA A 252 6.43 12.81 -4.79
CA ALA A 252 7.79 13.00 -5.27
C ALA A 252 8.09 14.44 -5.67
N LYS A 253 7.16 15.06 -6.40
CA LYS A 253 7.29 16.43 -6.90
C LYS A 253 7.52 17.43 -5.76
N ARG A 254 6.92 17.21 -4.59
CA ARG A 254 7.12 18.08 -3.40
C ARG A 254 8.53 18.08 -2.85
N PHE A 255 9.26 16.97 -3.05
CA PHE A 255 10.63 16.81 -2.58
C PHE A 255 11.66 16.98 -3.69
N SER A 256 11.24 17.28 -4.92
CA SER A 256 12.13 17.40 -6.09
C SER A 256 13.24 18.44 -5.93
N ASN A 257 12.97 19.53 -5.21
CA ASN A 257 13.94 20.60 -4.96
C ASN A 257 14.87 20.32 -3.76
N LEU A 258 14.69 19.20 -3.07
CA LEU A 258 15.48 18.82 -1.91
C LEU A 258 16.54 17.81 -2.33
N LYS A 259 17.78 18.01 -1.88
CA LYS A 259 18.84 17.01 -2.02
C LYS A 259 18.64 15.91 -0.99
N LEU A 260 17.74 14.99 -1.31
CA LEU A 260 17.49 13.78 -0.53
C LEU A 260 18.60 12.75 -0.81
N THR A 261 18.91 11.91 0.18
CA THR A 261 19.77 10.74 -0.02
C THR A 261 18.94 9.56 -0.53
N PRO A 262 19.51 8.66 -1.35
CA PRO A 262 18.83 7.42 -1.69
C PRO A 262 18.55 6.61 -0.41
N PRO A 263 17.36 5.99 -0.28
CA PRO A 263 17.09 5.15 0.86
C PRO A 263 17.90 3.85 0.79
N ASP A 264 18.37 3.35 1.93
CA ASP A 264 19.27 2.16 2.01
C ASP A 264 18.66 0.89 1.41
N TRP A 265 17.33 0.80 1.40
CA TRP A 265 16.58 -0.33 0.87
C TRP A 265 16.38 -0.27 -0.66
N TYR A 266 16.78 0.81 -1.33
CA TYR A 266 16.69 0.94 -2.78
C TYR A 266 18.04 1.25 -3.42
N ARG A 267 18.38 0.52 -4.49
CA ARG A 267 19.55 0.81 -5.31
C ARG A 267 19.12 0.94 -6.77
N GLY A 268 19.32 2.12 -7.35
CA GLY A 268 19.06 2.38 -8.76
C GLY A 268 20.16 1.88 -9.68
N TYR A 269 19.83 1.75 -10.97
CA TYR A 269 20.81 1.46 -12.02
C TYR A 269 21.60 2.71 -12.42
N GLY A 270 22.93 2.57 -12.52
CA GLY A 270 23.86 3.60 -13.02
C GLY A 270 24.40 4.55 -11.94
N ASN A 271 25.41 5.34 -12.31
CA ASN A 271 26.08 6.31 -11.43
C ASN A 271 25.38 7.68 -11.41
N ASN A 272 24.11 7.75 -11.79
CA ASN A 272 23.38 9.01 -11.87
C ASN A 272 23.14 9.60 -10.48
N THR A 273 23.20 10.93 -10.37
CA THR A 273 22.83 11.63 -9.14
C THR A 273 21.41 11.27 -8.74
N PHE A 274 21.23 10.79 -7.51
CA PHE A 274 19.91 10.44 -7.00
C PHE A 274 19.00 11.67 -7.01
N THR A 275 17.81 11.51 -7.61
CA THR A 275 16.72 12.49 -7.53
C THR A 275 15.44 11.76 -7.19
N THR A 276 14.57 12.40 -6.40
CA THR A 276 13.29 11.83 -6.01
C THR A 276 12.41 11.49 -7.22
N ALA A 277 12.44 12.33 -8.26
CA ALA A 277 11.69 12.11 -9.48
C ALA A 277 12.14 10.84 -10.24
N TYR A 278 13.45 10.63 -10.38
CA TYR A 278 14.00 9.44 -11.03
C TYR A 278 13.66 8.17 -10.23
N PHE A 279 13.88 8.20 -8.92
CA PHE A 279 13.54 7.10 -8.02
C PHE A 279 12.08 6.69 -8.15
N ILE A 280 11.16 7.65 -8.19
CA ILE A 280 9.71 7.39 -8.27
C ILE A 280 9.32 6.87 -9.66
N SER A 281 9.98 7.36 -10.71
CA SER A 281 9.82 6.79 -12.05
C SER A 281 10.28 5.33 -12.10
N SER A 282 11.37 4.99 -11.43
CA SER A 282 11.85 3.61 -11.34
C SER A 282 10.91 2.73 -10.51
N LEU A 283 10.41 3.21 -9.37
CA LEU A 283 9.37 2.51 -8.60
C LEU A 283 8.10 2.28 -9.41
N ASN A 284 7.69 3.23 -10.24
CA ASN A 284 6.54 3.06 -11.13
C ASN A 284 6.83 2.01 -12.22
N SER A 285 8.06 1.96 -12.76
CA SER A 285 8.47 0.87 -13.64
C SER A 285 8.48 -0.48 -12.91
N SER A 286 8.85 -0.52 -11.64
CA SER A 286 8.79 -1.72 -10.80
C SER A 286 7.35 -2.16 -10.57
N LEU A 287 6.41 -1.23 -10.35
CA LEU A 287 4.97 -1.51 -10.30
C LEU A 287 4.47 -2.19 -11.57
N ASN A 288 4.90 -1.70 -12.74
CA ASN A 288 4.51 -2.29 -14.02
C ASN A 288 5.08 -3.71 -14.18
N SER A 289 6.34 -3.93 -13.81
CA SER A 289 6.96 -5.27 -13.81
C SER A 289 6.30 -6.22 -12.80
N PHE A 290 5.96 -5.73 -11.61
CA PHE A 290 5.22 -6.49 -10.60
C PHE A 290 3.83 -6.86 -11.12
N SER A 291 3.15 -5.90 -11.77
CA SER A 291 1.84 -6.13 -12.35
C SER A 291 1.88 -7.18 -13.47
N SER A 292 2.93 -7.24 -14.29
CA SER A 292 3.02 -8.25 -15.35
C SER A 292 3.18 -9.67 -14.81
N VAL A 293 3.92 -9.85 -13.71
CA VAL A 293 4.12 -11.17 -13.09
C VAL A 293 3.00 -11.59 -12.13
N SER A 294 2.11 -10.67 -11.81
CA SER A 294 0.96 -10.90 -10.92
C SER A 294 -0.34 -11.18 -11.67
N GLN A 295 -0.31 -11.20 -13.01
CA GLN A 295 -1.48 -11.50 -13.83
C GLN A 295 -1.53 -13.00 -14.16
N PRO A 296 -2.73 -13.58 -14.28
CA PRO A 296 -2.86 -14.97 -14.68
C PRO A 296 -2.33 -15.12 -16.12
N PRO A 297 -1.70 -16.26 -16.45
CA PRO A 297 -1.25 -16.52 -17.80
C PRO A 297 -2.46 -16.44 -18.75
N THR A 298 -2.37 -15.59 -19.78
CA THR A 298 -3.40 -15.54 -20.81
C THR A 298 -3.31 -16.83 -21.62
N PRO A 299 -4.41 -17.60 -21.78
CA PRO A 299 -4.38 -18.76 -22.65
C PRO A 299 -4.03 -18.30 -24.07
N THR A 300 -2.94 -18.82 -24.64
CA THR A 300 -2.65 -18.66 -26.05
C THR A 300 -3.67 -19.49 -26.82
N THR A 301 -4.80 -18.90 -27.20
CA THR A 301 -5.75 -19.56 -28.10
C THR A 301 -5.15 -19.55 -29.50
N SER A 302 -4.49 -20.65 -29.87
CA SER A 302 -4.21 -20.99 -31.26
C SER A 302 -5.50 -21.45 -31.92
N THR A 303 -6.39 -20.50 -32.24
CA THR A 303 -7.55 -20.75 -33.08
C THR A 303 -7.56 -19.73 -34.22
N SER A 304 -7.26 -20.24 -35.41
CA SER A 304 -7.52 -19.60 -36.68
C SER A 304 -9.02 -19.29 -36.81
N GLY A 305 -9.34 -18.00 -36.95
CA GLY A 305 -10.66 -17.51 -37.35
C GLY A 305 -11.69 -17.46 -36.22
N PHE A 306 -11.95 -16.26 -35.70
CA PHE A 306 -13.28 -15.64 -35.64
C PHE A 306 -13.15 -14.30 -34.90
N SER A 307 -13.22 -13.21 -35.66
CA SER A 307 -13.32 -11.85 -35.12
C SER A 307 -14.70 -11.63 -34.53
N SER A 308 -14.81 -11.59 -33.20
CA SER A 308 -15.85 -10.81 -32.52
C SER A 308 -15.26 -10.25 -31.23
N GLY A 309 -14.75 -9.02 -31.34
CA GLY A 309 -14.19 -8.28 -30.23
C GLY A 309 -15.29 -7.88 -29.25
N PHE A 310 -15.28 -8.49 -28.07
CA PHE A 310 -15.95 -7.98 -26.88
C PHE A 310 -14.90 -7.84 -25.76
N SER A 311 -13.97 -6.89 -25.94
CA SER A 311 -13.15 -6.38 -24.84
C SER A 311 -13.90 -5.24 -24.16
N GLY A 312 -14.74 -5.58 -23.19
CA GLY A 312 -15.43 -4.62 -22.32
C GLY A 312 -14.48 -3.97 -21.33
N GLY A 313 -13.62 -3.06 -21.80
CA GLY A 313 -12.83 -2.17 -20.97
C GLY A 313 -13.56 -0.84 -20.78
N SER A 314 -14.30 -0.68 -19.69
CA SER A 314 -14.93 0.60 -19.37
C SER A 314 -13.92 1.53 -18.72
N SER A 315 -13.28 2.35 -19.56
CA SER A 315 -12.52 3.54 -19.18
C SER A 315 -13.51 4.61 -18.71
N GLY A 316 -13.65 4.75 -17.40
CA GLY A 316 -14.40 5.85 -16.78
C GLY A 316 -13.61 7.15 -16.89
N GLY A 317 -13.86 7.89 -17.97
CA GLY A 317 -13.29 9.22 -18.21
C GLY A 317 -13.76 10.25 -17.19
N GLY A 318 -12.81 11.07 -16.74
CA GLY A 318 -13.08 12.24 -15.90
C GLY A 318 -13.77 13.34 -16.69
N GLY A 319 -14.96 13.74 -16.23
CA GLY A 319 -15.64 14.95 -16.67
C GLY A 319 -15.14 16.16 -15.90
N GLY A 320 -14.28 16.96 -16.52
CA GLY A 320 -13.91 18.29 -16.06
C GLY A 320 -14.80 19.34 -16.71
N GLY A 321 -15.66 19.99 -15.93
CA GLY A 321 -16.48 21.13 -16.36
C GLY A 321 -15.62 22.39 -16.46
N GLY A 322 -15.44 22.91 -17.68
CA GLY A 322 -14.87 24.22 -17.95
C GLY A 322 -15.98 25.25 -18.12
N GLY A 323 -15.89 26.33 -17.35
CA GLY A 323 -16.85 27.44 -17.34
C GLY A 323 -16.87 28.21 -18.66
N GLY A 324 -18.08 28.62 -19.06
CA GLY A 324 -18.30 29.57 -20.14
C GLY A 324 -18.09 31.00 -19.64
N GLY A 325 -17.24 31.74 -20.35
CA GLY A 325 -17.19 33.19 -20.32
C GLY A 325 -17.73 33.72 -21.65
N SER A 326 -18.83 34.46 -21.60
CA SER A 326 -19.39 35.20 -22.72
C SER A 326 -18.60 36.48 -22.97
N TRP A 327 -18.39 36.78 -24.23
CA TRP A 327 -18.04 38.09 -24.78
C TRP A 327 -19.22 38.51 -25.64
#